data_AF-A0A6H5IWT8-F1
#
_entry.id   AF-A0A6H5IWT8-F1
#
_cell.length_a   1.000
_cell.length_b   1.000
_cell.length_c   1.000
_cell.angle_alpha   90.00
_cell.angle_beta   90.00
_cell.angle_gamma   90.00
#
_symmetry.space_group_name_H-M   'P 1'
#
loop_
_entity.id
_entity.type
_entity.pdbx_description
1 polymer ?
#
loop_
_entity_poly.entity_id
_entity_poly.type
_entity_poly.pdbx_seq_one_letter_code
_entity_poly.pdbx_strand_id
1 'polypeptide(L)'
;MSRTSTNAYRACDLESRRSITSRRNDSRDPEPNRLRDSYPPVQRNVSLNNPLAYTHYMPNSISLFNDIVKQIPKFDGTPYKLDLFSIAVEEAVEQLPLYERRIMRALESKLVGKAERMAGRLASYRRASELLRDLRDKFVNKQVADKLALNLGNATQPVDVDARQFGSDVRSLYEDAIAAYSQAPDINAIEREAAIYSLQNSVTDSFLLGLSEPLQLQVRLKIPSV
;
A
#
# COMPACT_ATOMS: atom_id res chain seq x y z
N MET A 1 -25.51 -4.86 40.19
CA MET A 1 -24.09 -4.58 40.51
C MET A 1 -23.40 -4.25 39.20
N SER A 2 -23.30 -2.96 38.90
CA SER A 2 -22.76 -2.43 37.65
C SER A 2 -21.32 -2.01 37.88
N ARG A 3 -20.39 -2.48 37.03
CA ARG A 3 -19.02 -1.98 36.98
C ARG A 3 -18.76 -1.43 35.58
N THR A 4 -18.89 -0.12 35.46
CA THR A 4 -18.29 0.69 34.41
C THR A 4 -16.78 0.80 34.70
N SER A 5 -15.94 0.43 33.73
CA SER A 5 -14.51 0.74 33.76
C SER A 5 -14.16 1.53 32.52
N THR A 6 -14.07 2.83 32.71
CA THR A 6 -13.59 3.84 31.79
C THR A 6 -12.07 3.75 31.75
N ASN A 7 -11.46 3.54 30.58
CA ASN A 7 -10.03 3.82 30.39
C ASN A 7 -9.83 4.68 29.16
N ALA A 8 -9.35 5.88 29.43
CA ALA A 8 -8.94 6.90 28.49
C ALA A 8 -7.41 6.91 28.45
N TYR A 9 -6.81 6.75 27.27
CA TYR A 9 -5.40 7.13 27.05
C TYR A 9 -5.22 7.83 25.71
N ARG A 10 -5.18 9.17 25.84
CA ARG A 10 -4.34 10.18 25.21
C ARG A 10 -3.42 9.78 24.03
N ALA A 11 -3.52 10.65 23.03
CA ALA A 11 -2.67 10.88 21.88
C ALA A 11 -1.18 11.12 22.21
N CYS A 12 -0.32 10.83 21.22
CA CYS A 12 1.00 11.42 21.08
C CYS A 12 1.16 11.99 19.67
N ASP A 13 1.31 13.31 19.61
CA ASP A 13 1.75 14.12 18.49
C ASP A 13 3.18 13.73 18.07
N LEU A 14 3.40 13.63 16.76
CA LEU A 14 4.73 13.53 16.15
C LEU A 14 4.77 14.42 14.90
N GLU A 15 4.69 15.73 15.14
CA GLU A 15 5.21 16.74 14.23
C GLU A 15 6.29 17.55 14.95
N SER A 16 7.21 18.10 14.15
CA SER A 16 8.26 19.04 14.54
C SER A 16 9.61 18.41 14.87
N ARG A 17 10.47 18.37 13.84
CA ARG A 17 11.78 19.07 13.82
C ARG A 17 12.62 18.55 12.65
N ARG A 18 12.76 19.36 11.60
CA ARG A 18 14.08 19.71 11.07
C ARG A 18 14.00 20.94 10.17
N SER A 19 14.84 21.88 10.54
CA SER A 19 14.87 23.27 10.13
C SER A 19 15.49 23.47 8.76
N ILE A 20 14.86 24.39 8.04
CA ILE A 20 15.42 25.42 7.16
C ILE A 20 16.92 25.67 7.38
N THR A 21 17.70 25.56 6.30
CA THR A 21 18.87 26.43 6.08
C THR A 21 18.79 27.07 4.69
N SER A 22 18.50 28.36 4.73
CA SER A 22 18.74 29.37 3.71
C SER A 22 20.21 29.37 3.23
N ARG A 23 20.44 29.49 1.93
CA ARG A 23 21.62 30.18 1.38
C ARG A 23 21.30 30.80 0.02
N ARG A 24 21.25 32.14 0.06
CA ARG A 24 21.30 33.08 -1.06
C ARG A 24 22.54 32.81 -1.91
N ASN A 25 22.41 32.95 -3.23
CA ASN A 25 23.48 33.41 -4.09
C ASN A 25 22.92 34.47 -5.03
N ASP A 26 23.13 35.73 -4.62
CA ASP A 26 23.27 36.86 -5.52
C ASP A 26 24.54 36.65 -6.35
N SER A 27 24.49 36.92 -7.67
CA SER A 27 25.47 37.75 -8.37
C SER A 27 25.34 37.72 -9.89
N ARG A 28 24.99 38.91 -10.42
CA ARG A 28 25.63 39.60 -11.55
C ARG A 28 25.29 39.19 -12.99
N ASP A 29 24.38 39.98 -13.56
CA ASP A 29 24.48 40.46 -14.95
C ASP A 29 25.79 41.23 -15.18
N PRO A 30 26.33 41.16 -16.41
CA PRO A 30 26.48 42.41 -17.15
C PRO A 30 26.15 42.28 -18.65
N GLU A 31 25.28 43.17 -19.15
CA GLU A 31 25.29 43.68 -20.54
C GLU A 31 26.19 44.92 -20.63
N PRO A 32 26.43 45.55 -21.81
CA PRO A 32 26.43 45.06 -23.20
C PRO A 32 27.72 45.47 -23.94
N ASN A 33 28.04 44.88 -25.10
CA ASN A 33 29.04 45.47 -26.00
C ASN A 33 28.53 45.50 -27.45
N ARG A 34 28.29 46.73 -27.91
CA ARG A 34 27.99 47.09 -29.29
C ARG A 34 29.30 47.16 -30.08
N LEU A 35 29.39 46.40 -31.17
CA LEU A 35 30.24 46.77 -32.30
C LEU A 35 29.45 46.50 -33.59
N ARG A 36 29.07 47.60 -34.24
CA ARG A 36 28.64 47.67 -35.63
C ARG A 36 29.84 47.38 -36.52
N ASP A 37 29.66 46.59 -37.57
CA ASP A 37 30.31 46.78 -38.87
C ASP A 37 29.53 46.09 -40.01
N SER A 38 28.73 46.87 -40.72
CA SER A 38 28.82 47.18 -42.16
C SER A 38 28.97 46.07 -43.24
N TYR A 39 27.82 45.74 -43.89
CA TYR A 39 27.55 45.34 -45.31
C TYR A 39 27.91 43.93 -45.86
N PRO A 40 27.24 43.42 -46.95
CA PRO A 40 25.99 43.83 -47.65
C PRO A 40 24.91 42.71 -47.72
N PRO A 41 23.68 42.97 -48.22
CA PRO A 41 22.57 42.01 -48.17
C PRO A 41 22.63 40.99 -49.31
N VAL A 42 22.78 39.71 -48.98
CA VAL A 42 22.53 38.63 -49.94
C VAL A 42 21.05 38.29 -49.89
N GLN A 43 20.34 38.67 -50.94
CA GLN A 43 18.99 38.20 -51.25
C GLN A 43 19.00 36.67 -51.33
N ARG A 44 18.49 36.01 -50.31
CA ARG A 44 17.97 34.64 -50.44
C ARG A 44 16.46 34.69 -50.34
N ASN A 45 15.84 34.66 -51.51
CA ASN A 45 14.48 34.14 -51.67
C ASN A 45 14.45 32.74 -51.06
N VAL A 46 13.93 32.62 -49.84
CA VAL A 46 13.53 31.33 -49.28
C VAL A 46 12.02 31.41 -49.14
N SER A 47 11.36 30.61 -49.97
CA SER A 47 9.91 30.40 -49.99
C SER A 47 9.34 30.35 -48.57
N LEU A 48 8.53 31.35 -48.25
CA LEU A 48 7.35 31.17 -47.42
C LEU A 48 6.50 30.11 -48.13
N ASN A 49 6.58 28.85 -47.70
CA ASN A 49 5.54 27.83 -47.77
C ASN A 49 6.13 26.45 -47.46
N ASN A 50 6.18 26.10 -46.18
CA ASN A 50 6.04 24.71 -45.75
C ASN A 50 5.50 24.65 -44.31
N PRO A 51 4.18 24.71 -44.09
CA PRO A 51 3.57 24.51 -42.78
C PRO A 51 3.42 23.00 -42.47
N LEU A 52 4.45 22.20 -42.74
CA LEU A 52 4.40 20.73 -42.58
C LEU A 52 5.72 20.17 -42.04
N ALA A 53 6.15 20.63 -40.87
CA ALA A 53 7.26 19.97 -40.19
C ALA A 53 7.32 20.29 -38.69
N TYR A 54 6.20 20.30 -37.95
CA TYR A 54 6.26 20.25 -36.47
C TYR A 54 4.92 19.80 -35.87
N THR A 55 4.34 18.71 -36.38
CA THR A 55 3.45 17.89 -35.55
C THR A 55 4.34 17.06 -34.63
N HIS A 56 4.86 17.69 -33.57
CA HIS A 56 5.27 16.94 -32.40
C HIS A 56 4.04 16.13 -31.99
N TYR A 57 4.14 14.81 -32.08
CA TYR A 57 3.17 13.85 -31.58
C TYR A 57 2.93 14.12 -30.09
N MET A 58 2.01 15.01 -29.77
CA MET A 58 1.33 14.96 -28.50
C MET A 58 0.47 13.69 -28.59
N PRO A 59 0.73 12.65 -27.79
CA PRO A 59 -0.13 11.48 -27.79
C PRO A 59 -1.55 11.98 -27.59
N ASN A 60 -2.44 11.56 -28.49
CA ASN A 60 -3.85 11.87 -28.40
C ASN A 60 -4.29 11.56 -26.97
N SER A 61 -4.78 12.54 -26.21
CA SER A 61 -4.91 12.45 -24.74
C SER A 61 -5.75 11.25 -24.28
N ILE A 62 -6.62 10.77 -25.17
CA ILE A 62 -7.42 9.56 -25.00
C ILE A 62 -6.57 8.28 -25.06
N SER A 63 -5.59 8.19 -25.95
CA SER A 63 -4.66 7.05 -26.03
C SER A 63 -3.85 6.94 -24.75
N LEU A 64 -3.23 8.05 -24.33
CA LEU A 64 -2.44 8.10 -23.11
C LEU A 64 -3.26 7.70 -21.87
N PHE A 65 -4.49 8.21 -21.76
CA PHE A 65 -5.42 7.82 -20.70
C PHE A 65 -5.69 6.31 -20.69
N ASN A 66 -5.99 5.73 -21.85
CA ASN A 66 -6.28 4.29 -21.95
C ASN A 66 -5.06 3.44 -21.60
N ASP A 67 -3.87 3.87 -22.00
CA ASP A 67 -2.63 3.14 -21.74
C ASP A 67 -2.29 3.16 -20.23
N ILE A 68 -2.46 4.29 -19.56
CA ILE A 68 -2.28 4.41 -18.11
C ILE A 68 -3.30 3.56 -17.34
N VAL A 69 -4.59 3.64 -17.68
CA VAL A 69 -5.65 2.86 -17.02
C VAL A 69 -5.47 1.35 -17.22
N LYS A 70 -4.92 0.92 -18.36
CA LYS A 70 -4.61 -0.50 -18.60
C LYS A 70 -3.56 -1.03 -17.63
N GLN A 71 -2.59 -0.22 -17.23
CA GLN A 71 -1.53 -0.61 -16.30
C GLN A 71 -2.03 -0.84 -14.88
N ILE A 72 -3.15 -0.23 -14.49
CA ILE A 72 -3.77 -0.47 -13.18
C ILE A 72 -4.22 -1.94 -13.09
N PRO A 73 -3.69 -2.73 -12.13
CA PRO A 73 -4.06 -4.14 -12.00
C PRO A 73 -5.50 -4.29 -11.51
N LYS A 74 -6.07 -5.49 -11.68
CA LYS A 74 -7.35 -5.81 -11.03
C LYS A 74 -7.12 -6.08 -9.55
N PHE A 75 -8.02 -5.60 -8.70
CA PHE A 75 -8.01 -5.84 -7.26
C PHE A 75 -9.22 -6.66 -6.86
N ASP A 76 -8.98 -7.84 -6.29
CA ASP A 76 -10.00 -8.83 -5.90
C ASP A 76 -10.40 -8.75 -4.42
N GLY A 77 -9.87 -7.76 -3.69
CA GLY A 77 -9.99 -7.67 -2.24
C GLY A 77 -8.91 -8.46 -1.48
N THR A 78 -7.90 -8.95 -2.18
CA THR A 78 -6.80 -9.66 -1.53
C THR A 78 -5.77 -8.70 -0.97
N PRO A 79 -5.45 -8.74 0.33
CA PRO A 79 -4.71 -7.64 0.94
C PRO A 79 -3.29 -7.45 0.40
N TYR A 80 -2.56 -8.52 0.02
CA TYR A 80 -1.22 -8.38 -0.56
C TYR A 80 -1.20 -7.73 -1.97
N LYS A 81 -2.35 -7.65 -2.64
CA LYS A 81 -2.49 -6.93 -3.92
C LYS A 81 -2.87 -5.46 -3.72
N LEU A 82 -3.23 -5.06 -2.49
CA LEU A 82 -3.72 -3.72 -2.20
C LEU A 82 -2.65 -2.66 -2.41
N ASP A 83 -1.42 -2.92 -1.98
CA ASP A 83 -0.31 -1.98 -2.13
C ASP A 83 0.00 -1.73 -3.60
N LEU A 84 0.16 -2.80 -4.39
CA LEU A 84 0.38 -2.73 -5.84
C LEU A 84 -0.77 -1.96 -6.55
N PHE A 85 -2.01 -2.27 -6.19
CA PHE A 85 -3.17 -1.56 -6.73
C PHE A 85 -3.16 -0.08 -6.35
N SER A 86 -2.88 0.24 -5.09
CA SER A 86 -2.87 1.61 -4.59
C SER A 86 -1.80 2.45 -5.28
N ILE A 87 -0.58 1.91 -5.39
CA ILE A 87 0.54 2.58 -6.08
C ILE A 87 0.18 2.86 -7.53
N ALA A 88 -0.34 1.87 -8.26
CA ALA A 88 -0.71 2.05 -9.67
C ALA A 88 -1.84 3.09 -9.86
N VAL A 89 -2.78 3.19 -8.91
CA VAL A 89 -3.82 4.23 -8.93
C VAL A 89 -3.23 5.61 -8.63
N GLU A 90 -2.35 5.73 -7.63
CA GLU A 90 -1.67 6.97 -7.27
C GLU A 90 -0.82 7.48 -8.45
N GLU A 91 -0.02 6.61 -9.07
CA GLU A 91 0.79 6.92 -10.27
C GLU A 91 -0.08 7.36 -11.45
N ALA A 92 -1.22 6.69 -11.68
CA ALA A 92 -2.14 7.07 -12.75
C ALA A 92 -2.73 8.47 -12.54
N VAL A 93 -3.07 8.82 -11.29
CA VAL A 93 -3.60 10.15 -10.93
C VAL A 93 -2.51 11.21 -10.99
N GLU A 94 -1.28 10.89 -10.60
CA GLU A 94 -0.13 11.80 -10.69
C GLU A 94 0.21 12.13 -12.14
N GLN A 95 0.18 11.14 -13.04
CA GLN A 95 0.43 11.35 -14.47
C GLN A 95 -0.69 12.13 -15.16
N LEU A 96 -1.94 11.97 -14.72
CA LEU A 96 -3.12 12.56 -15.33
C LEU A 96 -4.09 13.19 -14.30
N PRO A 97 -3.66 14.25 -13.57
CA PRO A 97 -4.43 14.80 -12.46
C PRO A 97 -5.78 15.38 -12.91
N LEU A 98 -5.83 15.96 -14.11
CA LEU A 98 -7.07 16.50 -14.70
C LEU A 98 -8.09 15.41 -15.05
N TYR A 99 -7.67 14.15 -15.11
CA TYR A 99 -8.51 13.00 -15.47
C TYR A 99 -8.87 12.12 -14.28
N GLU A 100 -8.58 12.53 -13.03
CA GLU A 100 -8.83 11.72 -11.82
C GLU A 100 -10.26 11.17 -11.78
N ARG A 101 -11.28 11.99 -12.08
CA ARG A 101 -12.68 11.54 -12.16
C ARG A 101 -12.91 10.45 -13.21
N ARG A 102 -12.22 10.52 -14.35
CA ARG A 102 -12.32 9.52 -15.42
C ARG A 102 -11.56 8.24 -15.04
N ILE A 103 -10.41 8.37 -14.37
CA ILE A 103 -9.67 7.25 -13.79
C ILE A 103 -10.57 6.51 -12.79
N MET A 104 -11.18 7.23 -11.86
CA MET A 104 -12.10 6.68 -10.85
C MET A 104 -13.24 5.88 -11.47
N ARG A 105 -13.85 6.35 -12.56
CA ARG A 105 -14.87 5.57 -13.29
C ARG A 105 -14.29 4.30 -13.91
N ALA A 106 -13.08 4.38 -14.46
CA ALA A 106 -12.44 3.21 -15.05
C ALA A 106 -12.06 2.14 -14.01
N LEU A 107 -11.84 2.53 -12.74
CA LEU A 107 -11.57 1.60 -11.64
C LEU A 107 -12.74 0.66 -11.35
N GLU A 108 -13.96 1.00 -11.75
CA GLU A 108 -15.13 0.12 -11.58
C GLU A 108 -14.88 -1.27 -12.17
N SER A 109 -14.30 -1.33 -13.37
CA SER A 109 -13.94 -2.59 -14.04
C SER A 109 -12.69 -3.28 -13.46
N LYS A 110 -11.95 -2.59 -12.59
CA LYS A 110 -10.72 -3.09 -11.96
C LYS A 110 -10.98 -3.68 -10.58
N LEU A 111 -12.07 -3.30 -9.92
CA LEU A 111 -12.50 -3.87 -8.64
C LEU A 111 -13.34 -5.12 -8.92
N VAL A 112 -12.85 -6.28 -8.49
CA VAL A 112 -13.48 -7.59 -8.73
C VAL A 112 -13.59 -8.37 -7.41
N GLY A 113 -14.29 -9.50 -7.42
CA GLY A 113 -14.34 -10.40 -6.26
C GLY A 113 -14.85 -9.72 -4.98
N LYS A 114 -14.11 -9.81 -3.88
CA LYS A 114 -14.52 -9.21 -2.59
C LYS A 114 -14.53 -7.66 -2.67
N ALA A 115 -13.73 -7.08 -3.56
CA ALA A 115 -13.70 -5.63 -3.78
C ALA A 115 -14.81 -5.11 -4.70
N GLU A 116 -15.54 -5.96 -5.42
CA GLU A 116 -16.62 -5.55 -6.33
C GLU A 116 -17.71 -4.74 -5.61
N ARG A 117 -17.98 -5.04 -4.33
CA ARG A 117 -18.92 -4.26 -3.50
C ARG A 117 -18.52 -2.79 -3.34
N MET A 118 -17.24 -2.46 -3.50
CA MET A 118 -16.73 -1.08 -3.49
C MET A 118 -17.01 -0.36 -4.81
N ALA A 119 -17.15 -1.10 -5.91
CA ALA A 119 -17.43 -0.54 -7.22
C ALA A 119 -18.75 0.26 -7.22
N GLY A 120 -19.79 -0.30 -6.59
CA GLY A 120 -21.08 0.39 -6.41
C GLY A 120 -21.02 1.67 -5.56
N ARG A 121 -19.94 1.87 -4.78
CA ARG A 121 -19.70 3.08 -3.97
C ARG A 121 -18.76 4.07 -4.65
N LEU A 122 -18.18 3.77 -5.82
CA LEU A 122 -17.21 4.64 -6.51
C LEU A 122 -17.71 6.07 -6.72
N ALA A 123 -19.01 6.23 -7.03
CA ALA A 123 -19.63 7.53 -7.23
C ALA A 123 -19.64 8.41 -5.97
N SER A 124 -19.55 7.82 -4.77
CA SER A 124 -19.55 8.54 -3.50
C SER A 124 -18.21 9.20 -3.18
N TYR A 125 -17.11 8.69 -3.72
CA TYR A 125 -15.78 9.27 -3.50
C TYR A 125 -15.56 10.45 -4.46
N ARG A 126 -15.00 11.54 -3.93
CA ARG A 126 -14.62 12.71 -4.73
C ARG A 126 -13.22 12.56 -5.33
N ARG A 127 -12.34 11.85 -4.62
CA ARG A 127 -10.93 11.65 -4.98
C ARG A 127 -10.52 10.19 -4.88
N ALA A 128 -9.51 9.80 -5.65
CA ALA A 128 -8.89 8.48 -5.57
C ALA A 128 -8.30 8.21 -4.19
N SER A 129 -7.72 9.23 -3.55
CA SER A 129 -7.19 9.12 -2.19
C SER A 129 -8.25 8.70 -1.16
N GLU A 130 -9.51 9.13 -1.32
CA GLU A 130 -10.60 8.75 -0.42
C GLU A 130 -10.97 7.27 -0.60
N LEU A 131 -11.03 6.80 -1.84
CA LEU A 131 -11.26 5.39 -2.16
C LEU A 131 -10.12 4.52 -1.61
N LEU A 132 -8.87 4.90 -1.86
CA LEU A 132 -7.70 4.15 -1.40
C LEU A 132 -7.64 4.06 0.12
N ARG A 133 -8.01 5.13 0.83
CA ARG A 133 -8.14 5.10 2.29
C ARG A 133 -9.22 4.10 2.73
N ASP A 134 -10.42 4.14 2.15
CA ASP A 134 -11.49 3.22 2.52
C ASP A 134 -11.15 1.76 2.18
N LEU A 135 -10.41 1.52 1.08
CA LEU A 135 -9.86 0.20 0.75
C LEU A 135 -8.82 -0.27 1.78
N ARG A 136 -7.91 0.61 2.20
CA ARG A 136 -6.94 0.32 3.26
C ARG A 136 -7.66 -0.01 4.56
N ASP A 137 -8.58 0.84 5.00
CA ASP A 137 -9.34 0.60 6.24
C ASP A 137 -10.09 -0.75 6.21
N LYS A 138 -10.63 -1.12 5.04
CA LYS A 138 -11.31 -2.42 4.85
C LYS A 138 -10.39 -3.63 4.89
N PHE A 139 -9.31 -3.58 4.12
CA PHE A 139 -8.52 -4.77 3.79
C PHE A 139 -7.22 -4.91 4.60
N VAL A 140 -6.74 -3.83 5.25
CA VAL A 140 -5.51 -3.85 6.05
C VAL A 140 -5.65 -4.76 7.26
N ASN A 141 -6.78 -4.73 7.99
CA ASN A 141 -6.95 -5.59 9.16
C ASN A 141 -6.88 -7.09 8.81
N LYS A 142 -7.40 -7.46 7.64
CA LYS A 142 -7.26 -8.82 7.13
C LYS A 142 -5.80 -9.13 6.73
N GLN A 143 -5.09 -8.20 6.09
CA GLN A 143 -3.66 -8.36 5.77
C GLN A 143 -2.84 -8.63 7.03
N VAL A 144 -3.09 -7.84 8.07
CA VAL A 144 -2.41 -7.92 9.36
C VAL A 144 -2.72 -9.28 10.00
N ALA A 145 -3.99 -9.70 10.01
CA ALA A 145 -4.40 -11.00 10.53
C ALA A 145 -3.71 -12.16 9.77
N ASP A 146 -3.76 -12.15 8.44
CA ASP A 146 -3.17 -13.19 7.60
C ASP A 146 -1.63 -13.23 7.76
N LYS A 147 -0.97 -12.07 7.89
CA LYS A 147 0.47 -11.96 8.13
C LYS A 147 0.86 -12.47 9.51
N LEU A 148 0.09 -12.14 10.54
CA LEU A 148 0.32 -12.64 11.90
C LEU A 148 0.11 -14.15 11.97
N ALA A 149 -0.91 -14.69 11.32
CA ALA A 149 -1.15 -16.12 11.20
C ALA A 149 0.03 -16.84 10.49
N LEU A 150 0.55 -16.26 9.40
CA LEU A 150 1.71 -16.79 8.69
C LEU A 150 2.97 -16.75 9.57
N ASN A 151 3.20 -15.65 10.28
CA ASN A 151 4.34 -15.51 11.19
C ASN A 151 4.25 -16.53 12.34
N LEU A 152 3.04 -16.77 12.86
CA LEU A 152 2.78 -17.78 13.88
C LEU A 152 3.16 -19.17 13.39
N GLY A 153 2.72 -19.55 12.19
CA GLY A 153 3.02 -20.86 11.58
C GLY A 153 4.50 -21.07 11.22
N ASN A 154 5.28 -20.00 11.09
CA ASN A 154 6.72 -20.04 10.79
C ASN A 154 7.60 -19.68 12.00
N ALA A 155 7.01 -19.51 13.19
CA ALA A 155 7.75 -19.11 14.38
C ALA A 155 8.76 -20.21 14.77
N THR A 156 10.02 -19.82 14.92
CA THR A 156 11.10 -20.72 15.34
C THR A 156 11.84 -20.09 16.51
N GLN A 157 12.24 -20.92 17.48
CA GLN A 157 12.94 -20.51 18.69
C GLN A 157 14.37 -20.09 18.32
N PRO A 158 14.75 -18.82 18.56
CA PRO A 158 16.13 -18.38 18.39
C PRO A 158 17.09 -19.12 19.33
N VAL A 159 18.35 -19.27 18.92
CA VAL A 159 19.37 -20.02 19.68
C VAL A 159 19.65 -19.41 21.06
N ASP A 160 19.49 -18.10 21.18
CA ASP A 160 19.77 -17.28 22.36
C ASP A 160 18.54 -16.99 23.21
N VAL A 161 17.37 -17.52 22.84
CA VAL A 161 16.10 -17.28 23.53
C VAL A 161 15.64 -18.58 24.18
N ASP A 162 15.28 -18.52 25.46
CA ASP A 162 14.74 -19.68 26.15
C ASP A 162 13.31 -20.00 25.72
N ALA A 163 12.87 -21.24 25.95
CA ALA A 163 11.57 -21.72 25.50
C ALA A 163 10.38 -21.01 26.16
N ARG A 164 10.57 -20.43 27.35
CA ARG A 164 9.51 -19.69 28.05
C ARG A 164 9.30 -18.34 27.36
N GLN A 165 10.37 -17.64 27.03
CA GLN A 165 10.29 -16.38 26.29
C GLN A 165 9.71 -16.62 24.89
N PHE A 166 10.21 -17.64 24.17
CA PHE A 166 9.64 -18.02 22.88
C PHE A 166 8.14 -18.34 22.96
N GLY A 167 7.70 -19.09 23.98
CA GLY A 167 6.27 -19.36 24.20
C GLY A 167 5.45 -18.11 24.48
N SER A 168 6.02 -17.12 25.17
CA SER A 168 5.39 -15.81 25.37
C SER A 168 5.23 -15.05 24.06
N ASP A 169 6.25 -15.06 23.20
CA ASP A 169 6.23 -14.37 21.92
C ASP A 169 5.22 -15.01 20.94
N VAL A 170 5.19 -16.35 20.88
CA VAL A 170 4.19 -17.10 20.10
C VAL A 170 2.77 -16.80 20.59
N ARG A 171 2.57 -16.74 21.91
CA ARG A 171 1.28 -16.39 22.49
C ARG A 171 0.86 -14.96 22.13
N SER A 172 1.78 -14.00 22.20
CA SER A 172 1.51 -12.61 21.80
C SER A 172 1.08 -12.53 20.33
N LEU A 173 1.83 -13.20 19.43
CA LEU A 173 1.49 -13.26 18.01
C LEU A 173 0.10 -13.85 17.76
N TYR A 174 -0.28 -14.88 18.52
CA TYR A 174 -1.60 -15.48 18.45
C TYR A 174 -2.71 -14.54 18.94
N GLU A 175 -2.51 -13.87 20.08
CA GLU A 175 -3.47 -12.89 20.62
C GLU A 175 -3.67 -11.72 19.64
N ASP A 176 -2.59 -11.23 19.03
CA ASP A 176 -2.61 -10.19 18.00
C ASP A 176 -3.35 -10.66 16.73
N ALA A 177 -3.12 -11.90 16.29
CA ALA A 177 -3.80 -12.48 15.12
C ALA A 177 -5.32 -12.56 15.34
N ILE A 178 -5.75 -13.00 16.53
CA ILE A 178 -7.17 -13.06 16.90
C ILE A 178 -7.79 -11.67 16.93
N ALA A 179 -7.10 -10.70 17.53
CA ALA A 179 -7.56 -9.32 17.57
C ALA A 179 -7.76 -8.77 16.15
N ALA A 180 -6.80 -9.02 15.25
CA ALA A 180 -6.88 -8.59 13.86
C ALA A 180 -8.05 -9.26 13.09
N TYR A 181 -8.25 -10.58 13.23
CA TYR A 181 -9.41 -11.28 12.65
C TYR A 181 -10.75 -10.78 13.20
N SER A 182 -10.79 -10.44 14.49
CA SER A 182 -12.00 -9.95 15.17
C SER A 182 -12.38 -8.54 14.73
N GLN A 183 -11.38 -7.70 14.44
CA GLN A 183 -11.55 -6.31 14.01
C GLN A 183 -11.62 -6.14 12.49
N ALA A 184 -11.47 -7.22 11.71
CA ALA A 184 -11.58 -7.17 10.27
C ALA A 184 -13.06 -7.07 9.82
N PRO A 185 -13.49 -5.92 9.23
CA PRO A 185 -14.90 -5.68 8.89
C PRO A 185 -15.41 -6.55 7.74
N ASP A 186 -14.51 -7.06 6.90
CA ASP A 186 -14.84 -7.77 5.65
C ASP A 186 -14.84 -9.30 5.78
N ILE A 187 -14.42 -9.79 6.92
CA ILE A 187 -14.47 -11.22 7.21
C ILE A 187 -15.87 -11.50 7.75
N ASN A 188 -16.63 -12.28 7.00
CA ASN A 188 -17.96 -12.69 7.45
C ASN A 188 -17.83 -13.54 8.72
N ALA A 189 -18.90 -13.64 9.51
CA ALA A 189 -18.86 -14.32 10.80
C ALA A 189 -18.36 -15.77 10.70
N ILE A 190 -18.74 -16.49 9.64
CA ILE A 190 -18.35 -17.88 9.40
C ILE A 190 -16.85 -17.99 9.07
N GLU A 191 -16.35 -17.17 8.15
CA GLU A 191 -14.92 -17.10 7.80
C GLU A 191 -14.09 -16.73 9.04
N ARG A 192 -14.59 -15.80 9.88
CA ARG A 192 -13.91 -15.35 11.09
C ARG A 192 -13.82 -16.48 12.12
N GLU A 193 -14.93 -17.15 12.38
CA GLU A 193 -14.99 -18.27 13.31
C GLU A 193 -14.10 -19.43 12.85
N ALA A 194 -14.15 -19.77 11.56
CA ALA A 194 -13.29 -20.79 10.98
C ALA A 194 -11.78 -20.42 11.10
N ALA A 195 -11.42 -19.17 10.84
CA ALA A 195 -10.04 -18.71 10.97
C ALA A 195 -9.53 -18.75 12.43
N ILE A 196 -10.35 -18.26 13.37
CA ILE A 196 -10.02 -18.29 14.81
C ILE A 196 -9.90 -19.74 15.29
N TYR A 197 -10.82 -20.62 14.89
CA TYR A 197 -10.76 -22.05 15.24
C TYR A 197 -9.50 -22.73 14.67
N SER A 198 -9.15 -22.42 13.42
CA SER A 198 -7.91 -22.92 12.81
C SER A 198 -6.67 -22.43 13.56
N LEU A 199 -6.62 -21.17 13.98
CA LEU A 199 -5.51 -20.62 14.78
C LEU A 199 -5.41 -21.30 16.15
N GLN A 200 -6.55 -21.50 16.82
CA GLN A 200 -6.61 -22.20 18.11
C GLN A 200 -6.04 -23.61 18.04
N ASN A 201 -6.33 -24.34 16.96
CA ASN A 201 -5.85 -25.70 16.81
C ASN A 201 -4.37 -25.75 16.38
N SER A 202 -3.89 -24.77 15.61
CA SER A 202 -2.53 -24.78 15.06
C SER A 202 -1.48 -24.08 15.92
N VAL A 203 -1.85 -23.25 16.89
CA VAL A 203 -0.89 -22.50 17.72
C VAL A 203 0.01 -23.42 18.55
N THR A 204 -0.57 -24.49 19.10
CA THR A 204 0.18 -25.48 19.88
C THR A 204 1.16 -26.22 18.99
N ASP A 205 0.72 -26.65 17.81
CA ASP A 205 1.58 -27.34 16.83
C ASP A 205 2.71 -26.42 16.35
N SER A 206 2.40 -25.16 16.08
CA SER A 206 3.40 -24.14 15.67
C SER A 206 4.43 -23.90 16.77
N PHE A 207 4.00 -23.80 18.03
CA PHE A 207 4.91 -23.70 19.16
C PHE A 207 5.82 -24.93 19.26
N LEU A 208 5.24 -26.14 19.21
CA LEU A 208 5.99 -27.39 19.36
C LEU A 208 6.98 -27.62 18.21
N LEU A 209 6.60 -27.31 16.97
CA LEU A 209 7.45 -27.40 15.79
C LEU A 209 8.49 -26.27 15.73
N GLY A 210 8.24 -25.17 16.42
CA GLY A 210 9.15 -24.03 16.50
C GLY A 210 10.23 -24.17 17.56
N LEU A 211 10.07 -25.06 18.56
CA LEU A 211 11.07 -25.25 19.61
C LEU A 211 12.46 -25.65 19.06
N SER A 212 13.52 -25.40 19.81
CA SER A 212 14.85 -25.92 19.49
C SER A 212 14.88 -27.45 19.49
N GLU A 213 15.68 -28.08 18.62
CA GLU A 213 15.75 -29.54 18.45
C GLU A 213 15.85 -30.34 19.76
N PRO A 214 16.72 -29.97 20.74
CA PRO A 214 16.84 -30.73 21.98
C PRO A 214 15.53 -30.80 22.76
N LEU A 215 14.75 -29.71 22.75
CA LEU A 215 13.46 -29.64 23.43
C LEU A 215 12.36 -30.34 22.61
N GLN A 216 12.36 -30.22 21.29
CA GLN A 216 11.43 -30.97 20.43
C GLN A 216 11.54 -32.48 20.66
N LEU A 217 12.76 -33.01 20.74
CA LEU A 217 13.01 -34.43 20.99
C LEU A 217 12.49 -34.84 22.37
N GLN A 218 12.74 -34.04 23.41
CA GLN A 218 12.23 -34.34 24.76
C GLN A 218 10.71 -34.35 24.84
N VAL A 219 10.04 -33.44 24.12
CA VAL A 219 8.57 -33.42 24.06
C VAL A 219 8.05 -34.65 23.31
N ARG A 220 8.62 -34.98 22.14
CA ARG A 220 8.23 -36.17 21.36
C ARG A 220 8.42 -37.47 22.13
N LEU A 221 9.48 -37.59 22.92
CA LEU A 221 9.75 -38.77 23.76
C LEU A 221 8.79 -38.91 24.95
N LYS A 222 8.15 -37.82 25.38
CA LYS A 222 7.19 -37.80 26.49
C LYS A 222 5.73 -37.90 26.06
N ILE A 223 5.41 -37.65 24.80
CA ILE A 223 4.07 -37.87 24.26
C ILE A 223 3.97 -39.37 23.89
N PRO A 224 3.12 -40.16 24.57
CA PRO A 224 2.92 -41.55 24.18
C PRO A 224 2.36 -41.60 22.76
N SER A 225 2.96 -42.41 21.88
CA SER A 225 2.36 -42.73 20.59
C SER A 225 1.02 -43.40 20.83
N VAL A 226 -0.07 -42.72 20.45
CA VAL A 226 -1.43 -43.29 20.43
C VAL A 226 -1.53 -44.31 19.31
#